data_AF-A0A8B7ZFI5-F1
#
_entry.id   AF-A0A8B7ZFI5-F1
#
_cell.length_a   1.000
_cell.length_b   1.000
_cell.length_c   1.000
_cell.angle_alpha   90.00
_cell.angle_beta   90.00
_cell.angle_gamma   90.00
#
_symmetry.space_group_name_H-M   'P 1'
#
loop_
_entity.id
_entity.type
_entity.pdbx_description
1 polymer ?
#
loop_
_entity_poly.entity_id
_entity_poly.type
_entity_poly.pdbx_seq_one_letter_code
_entity_poly.pdbx_strand_id
1 'polypeptide(L)'
;MLSQSALSMLLDLLVSISLGQHTGKGSTLNLKEIVVGRCWDYQRVIGMEPGRPHNPVDCAKAWAVFTDAFAHKDPCETPPDAFSQFAHMMTVSLPKDGTMFWSGTKDVALTISSLSHGSNFSLENTLLGYTVNGLTWCGKETVNGDGINYDNCPSFDDPNCRSSVSSVFWTEASKTFAMQATGSVDVFLNGSDPRGAFRENSFFATVELPNLNTALVNRVNIIVIHNLYGPVIDTCGTGTILTLQSRIEDRGMDWSCDDDPEETKIIQCLQYPHSYECELGNQN
;
A
#
# COMPACT_ATOMS: atom_id res chain seq x y z
N MET A 1 17.82 -39.62 41.57
CA MET A 1 18.74 -38.52 41.92
C MET A 1 18.83 -37.60 40.73
N LEU A 2 18.26 -36.41 40.90
CA LEU A 2 18.23 -35.33 39.92
C LEU A 2 19.65 -34.83 39.67
N SER A 3 20.09 -34.81 38.41
CA SER A 3 21.26 -34.06 37.98
C SER A 3 20.79 -32.67 37.54
N GLN A 4 21.09 -31.66 38.36
CA GLN A 4 21.08 -30.26 37.96
C GLN A 4 22.10 -30.12 36.82
N SER A 5 21.65 -29.99 35.58
CA SER A 5 21.71 -28.69 34.91
C SER A 5 20.80 -28.68 33.67
N ALA A 6 19.66 -29.37 33.78
CA ALA A 6 18.46 -29.16 32.97
C ALA A 6 17.77 -27.80 33.25
N LEU A 7 18.57 -26.76 33.54
CA LEU A 7 18.14 -25.43 33.97
C LEU A 7 18.63 -24.30 33.04
N SER A 8 19.02 -24.63 31.80
CA SER A 8 19.51 -23.66 30.81
C SER A 8 18.76 -23.69 29.47
N MET A 9 17.68 -24.47 29.33
CA MET A 9 16.92 -24.58 28.08
C MET A 9 15.41 -24.39 28.26
N LEU A 10 15.00 -23.67 29.30
CA LEU A 10 13.61 -23.26 29.55
C LEU A 10 13.59 -21.81 30.03
N LEU A 11 14.16 -20.92 29.22
CA LEU A 11 13.78 -19.51 29.18
C LEU A 11 13.21 -19.22 27.79
N ASP A 12 12.14 -19.94 27.48
CA ASP A 12 11.15 -19.50 26.52
C ASP A 12 10.56 -18.16 26.97
N LEU A 13 10.19 -17.35 25.96
CA LEU A 13 9.17 -16.30 26.01
C LEU A 13 9.48 -15.13 26.97
N LEU A 14 9.85 -13.94 26.53
CA LEU A 14 9.15 -13.10 25.56
C LEU A 14 10.16 -12.10 25.00
N VAL A 15 10.77 -12.36 23.84
CA VAL A 15 11.00 -11.25 22.92
C VAL A 15 9.72 -11.18 22.11
N SER A 16 8.70 -10.56 22.72
CA SER A 16 7.80 -9.76 21.92
C SER A 16 8.73 -8.85 21.12
N ILE A 17 8.93 -9.16 19.84
CA ILE A 17 9.09 -8.08 18.88
C ILE A 17 7.74 -7.39 18.94
N SER A 18 7.57 -6.54 19.95
CA SER A 18 6.86 -5.31 19.76
C SER A 18 7.47 -4.75 18.48
N LEU A 19 6.76 -4.94 17.36
CA LEU A 19 6.62 -3.90 16.34
C LEU A 19 6.50 -2.63 17.16
N GLY A 20 7.64 -1.93 17.27
CA GLY A 20 7.93 -1.13 18.45
C GLY A 20 6.76 -0.23 18.78
N GLN A 21 6.53 0.03 20.05
CA GLN A 21 5.95 1.32 20.42
C GLN A 21 6.88 2.39 19.83
N HIS A 22 6.62 2.77 18.58
CA HIS A 22 7.37 3.77 17.85
C HIS A 22 6.90 5.10 18.43
N THR A 23 7.67 5.64 19.37
CA THR A 23 7.89 7.09 19.36
C THR A 23 8.23 7.43 17.91
N GLY A 24 7.39 8.21 17.24
CA GLY A 24 7.39 8.30 15.78
C GLY A 24 8.80 8.53 15.25
N LYS A 25 9.28 7.64 14.35
CA LYS A 25 10.51 7.94 13.61
C LYS A 25 10.25 9.24 12.86
N GLY A 26 11.14 10.23 12.99
CA GLY A 26 11.05 11.43 12.19
C GLY A 26 11.22 11.16 10.70
N SER A 27 11.28 12.22 9.92
CA SER A 27 11.45 12.16 8.48
C SER A 27 12.66 11.32 8.09
N THR A 28 12.57 10.59 6.99
CA THR A 28 13.67 9.77 6.48
C THR A 28 14.89 10.66 6.18
N LEU A 29 16.07 10.27 6.65
CA LEU A 29 17.31 10.99 6.33
C LEU A 29 17.54 11.00 4.81
N ASN A 30 18.08 12.10 4.29
CA ASN A 30 18.31 12.29 2.84
C ASN A 30 17.02 12.20 2.00
N LEU A 31 15.88 12.63 2.57
CA LEU A 31 14.56 12.55 1.94
C LEU A 31 14.57 13.16 0.52
N LYS A 32 15.20 14.32 0.35
CA LYS A 32 15.32 14.99 -0.94
C LYS A 32 16.03 14.12 -1.98
N GLU A 33 17.21 13.60 -1.62
CA GLU A 33 18.03 12.80 -2.52
C GLU A 33 17.30 11.51 -2.92
N ILE A 34 16.62 10.87 -1.97
CA ILE A 34 15.86 9.65 -2.21
C ILE A 34 14.66 9.94 -3.14
N VAL A 35 13.86 10.96 -2.84
CA VAL A 35 12.66 11.31 -3.63
C VAL A 35 13.02 11.73 -5.05
N VAL A 36 14.01 12.61 -5.21
CA VAL A 36 14.48 13.04 -6.54
C VAL A 36 15.13 11.88 -7.28
N GLY A 37 15.91 11.04 -6.59
CA GLY A 37 16.54 9.86 -7.17
C GLY A 37 15.53 8.85 -7.68
N ARG A 38 14.54 8.49 -6.86
CA ARG A 38 13.45 7.57 -7.26
C ARG A 38 12.59 8.11 -8.39
N CYS A 39 12.32 9.41 -8.39
CA CYS A 39 11.61 10.05 -9.51
C CYS A 39 12.37 9.89 -10.83
N TRP A 40 13.70 10.06 -10.84
CA TRP A 40 14.49 9.83 -12.05
C TRP A 40 14.64 8.34 -12.39
N ASP A 41 14.87 7.49 -11.40
CA ASP A 41 14.99 6.05 -11.57
C ASP A 41 13.72 5.45 -12.20
N TYR A 42 12.55 5.84 -11.71
CA TYR A 42 11.28 5.42 -12.27
C TYR A 42 11.16 5.76 -13.76
N GLN A 43 11.44 7.01 -14.11
CA GLN A 43 11.25 7.48 -15.48
C GLN A 43 12.30 6.95 -16.47
N ARG A 44 13.49 6.60 -15.99
CA ARG A 44 14.64 6.25 -16.85
C ARG A 44 15.01 4.77 -16.86
N VAL A 45 14.71 4.06 -15.77
CA VAL A 45 15.23 2.71 -15.53
C VAL A 45 14.09 1.72 -15.37
N ILE A 46 13.25 1.89 -14.34
CA ILE A 46 12.32 0.84 -13.91
C ILE A 46 10.90 0.95 -14.47
N GLY A 47 10.45 2.17 -14.82
CA GLY A 47 9.11 2.38 -15.36
C GLY A 47 8.94 1.60 -16.66
N MET A 48 7.73 1.08 -16.89
CA MET A 48 7.39 0.28 -18.07
C MET A 48 6.24 0.95 -18.84
N GLU A 49 6.12 0.68 -20.13
CA GLU A 49 4.97 1.14 -20.93
C GLU A 49 3.82 0.12 -20.83
N PRO A 50 2.55 0.55 -20.73
CA PRO A 50 2.08 1.90 -20.38
C PRO A 50 2.20 2.10 -18.87
N GLY A 51 2.89 3.15 -18.42
CA GLY A 51 3.20 3.33 -17.00
C GLY A 51 4.37 4.28 -16.77
N ARG A 52 5.14 4.56 -17.82
CA ARG A 52 6.01 5.74 -17.87
C ARG A 52 5.18 7.01 -18.09
N PRO A 53 5.62 8.15 -17.56
CA PRO A 53 5.01 9.41 -17.89
C PRO A 53 5.30 9.77 -19.35
N HIS A 54 4.26 10.16 -20.09
CA HIS A 54 4.40 10.54 -21.51
C HIS A 54 5.34 11.73 -21.69
N ASN A 55 5.27 12.71 -20.78
CA ASN A 55 6.19 13.83 -20.70
C ASN A 55 7.06 13.67 -19.44
N PRO A 56 8.39 13.80 -19.54
CA PRO A 56 9.26 13.70 -18.37
C PRO A 56 8.86 14.71 -17.28
N VAL A 57 8.68 14.21 -16.06
CA VAL A 57 8.45 15.01 -14.86
C VAL A 57 9.77 15.65 -14.46
N ASP A 58 9.76 16.97 -14.24
CA ASP A 58 10.84 17.68 -13.59
C ASP A 58 10.88 17.28 -12.11
N CYS A 59 11.77 16.35 -11.75
CA CYS A 59 11.87 15.81 -10.40
C CYS A 59 12.29 16.85 -9.36
N ALA A 60 13.04 17.88 -9.74
CA ALA A 60 13.42 18.95 -8.81
C ALA A 60 12.21 19.84 -8.49
N LYS A 61 11.39 20.14 -9.50
CA LYS A 61 10.11 20.84 -9.32
C LYS A 61 9.11 19.98 -8.54
N ALA A 62 8.99 18.69 -8.85
CA ALA A 62 8.12 17.77 -8.14
C ALA A 62 8.49 17.70 -6.65
N TRP A 63 9.80 17.63 -6.33
CA TRP A 63 10.28 17.74 -4.95
C TRP A 63 9.85 19.05 -4.28
N ALA A 64 10.02 20.19 -4.94
CA ALA A 64 9.62 21.48 -4.37
C ALA A 64 8.13 21.53 -4.03
N VAL A 65 7.26 21.04 -4.93
CA VAL A 65 5.81 20.94 -4.71
C VAL A 65 5.48 19.97 -3.57
N PHE A 66 6.15 18.81 -3.52
CA PHE A 66 5.97 17.84 -2.45
C PHE A 66 6.36 18.42 -1.08
N THR A 67 7.49 19.11 -0.99
CA THR A 67 7.95 19.71 0.27
C THR A 67 7.09 20.88 0.71
N ASP A 68 6.60 21.69 -0.21
CA ASP A 68 5.73 22.82 0.13
C ASP A 68 4.50 22.36 0.91
N ALA A 69 3.98 21.16 0.62
CA ALA A 69 2.81 20.60 1.30
C ALA A 69 3.01 20.42 2.81
N PHE A 70 4.23 20.22 3.31
CA PHE A 70 4.46 19.86 4.72
C PHE A 70 5.60 20.61 5.42
N ALA A 71 6.62 21.10 4.72
CA ALA A 71 7.74 21.79 5.35
C ALA A 71 7.27 23.08 6.03
N HIS A 72 7.83 23.37 7.20
CA HIS A 72 7.46 24.53 8.02
C HIS A 72 6.00 24.55 8.52
N LYS A 73 5.28 23.42 8.46
CA LYS A 73 3.86 23.30 8.85
C LYS A 73 3.67 22.35 10.02
N ASP A 74 2.56 22.49 10.74
CA ASP A 74 2.10 21.51 11.72
C ASP A 74 1.76 20.18 10.98
N PRO A 75 2.42 19.06 11.35
CA PRO A 75 2.19 17.79 10.68
C PRO A 75 0.83 17.13 11.00
N CYS A 76 0.03 17.71 11.90
CA CYS A 76 -1.31 17.26 12.28
C CYS A 76 -2.46 18.15 11.79
N GLU A 77 -2.15 19.26 11.10
CA GLU A 77 -3.12 20.17 10.50
C GLU A 77 -2.96 20.27 8.97
N THR A 78 -2.57 19.15 8.32
CA THR A 78 -2.35 19.15 6.86
C THR A 78 -3.69 19.33 6.11
N PRO A 79 -3.82 20.30 5.18
CA PRO A 79 -5.04 20.48 4.39
C PRO A 79 -5.34 19.28 3.47
N PRO A 80 -6.61 18.90 3.23
CA PRO A 80 -6.96 17.72 2.43
C PRO A 80 -6.43 17.70 0.99
N ASP A 81 -6.21 18.88 0.39
CA ASP A 81 -5.74 19.08 -0.98
C ASP A 81 -4.25 19.43 -1.08
N ALA A 82 -3.51 19.39 0.05
CA ALA A 82 -2.12 19.83 0.11
C ALA A 82 -1.19 19.12 -0.89
N PHE A 83 -1.53 17.87 -1.26
CA PHE A 83 -0.74 17.05 -2.19
C PHE A 83 -1.35 16.95 -3.60
N SER A 84 -2.49 17.58 -3.91
CA SER A 84 -3.16 17.41 -5.20
C SER A 84 -2.30 17.81 -6.39
N GLN A 85 -1.54 18.90 -6.28
CA GLN A 85 -0.63 19.31 -7.34
C GLN A 85 0.50 18.30 -7.56
N PHE A 86 1.10 17.78 -6.48
CA PHE A 86 2.14 16.76 -6.57
C PHE A 86 1.59 15.47 -7.17
N ALA A 87 0.44 14.99 -6.69
CA ALA A 87 -0.21 13.79 -7.20
C ALA A 87 -0.49 13.89 -8.71
N HIS A 88 -1.04 15.03 -9.16
CA HIS A 88 -1.30 15.28 -10.57
C HIS A 88 -0.03 15.32 -11.42
N MET A 89 1.07 15.91 -10.91
CA MET A 89 2.35 15.92 -11.62
C MET A 89 2.95 14.52 -11.82
N MET A 90 2.57 13.56 -10.99
CA MET A 90 3.15 12.22 -10.94
C MET A 90 2.25 11.14 -11.56
N THR A 91 1.13 11.55 -12.21
CA THR A 91 0.24 10.61 -12.92
C THR A 91 0.92 9.98 -14.13
N VAL A 92 0.54 8.74 -14.43
CA VAL A 92 1.07 7.97 -15.56
C VAL A 92 -0.08 7.27 -16.28
N SER A 93 0.13 6.86 -17.54
CA SER A 93 -0.89 6.08 -18.23
C SER A 93 -0.94 4.67 -17.66
N LEU A 94 -2.08 4.25 -17.12
CA LEU A 94 -2.30 2.87 -16.70
C LEU A 94 -2.86 2.04 -17.88
N PRO A 95 -2.47 0.77 -18.02
CA PRO A 95 -3.12 -0.13 -18.96
C PRO A 95 -4.58 -0.31 -18.58
N LYS A 96 -5.43 -0.47 -19.59
CA LYS A 96 -6.80 -0.97 -19.38
C LYS A 96 -6.71 -2.36 -18.74
N ASP A 97 -7.63 -2.64 -17.82
CA ASP A 97 -7.72 -3.93 -17.12
C ASP A 97 -6.52 -4.23 -16.21
N GLY A 98 -5.69 -3.23 -15.88
CA GLY A 98 -4.40 -3.44 -15.20
C GLY A 98 -4.17 -2.58 -13.96
N THR A 99 -5.23 -2.17 -13.28
CA THR A 99 -5.15 -1.46 -11.99
C THR A 99 -5.44 -2.42 -10.85
N MET A 100 -4.54 -2.48 -9.86
CA MET A 100 -4.61 -3.40 -8.74
C MET A 100 -4.56 -2.65 -7.40
N PHE A 101 -5.57 -2.88 -6.58
CA PHE A 101 -5.67 -2.41 -5.20
C PHE A 101 -5.34 -3.54 -4.23
N TRP A 102 -5.05 -3.20 -2.98
CA TRP A 102 -4.77 -4.19 -1.96
C TRP A 102 -5.13 -3.70 -0.56
N SER A 103 -5.48 -4.64 0.34
CA SER A 103 -5.71 -4.38 1.75
C SER A 103 -5.24 -5.57 2.59
N GLY A 104 -4.15 -5.37 3.34
CA GLY A 104 -3.54 -6.43 4.16
C GLY A 104 -2.69 -7.44 3.39
N THR A 105 -2.41 -7.18 2.10
CA THR A 105 -1.71 -8.09 1.17
C THR A 105 -0.61 -7.37 0.37
N LYS A 106 -0.05 -6.28 0.94
CA LYS A 106 0.93 -5.39 0.30
C LYS A 106 2.00 -6.14 -0.48
N ASP A 107 2.70 -7.05 0.19
CA ASP A 107 3.89 -7.68 -0.39
C ASP A 107 3.53 -8.57 -1.59
N VAL A 108 2.38 -9.25 -1.54
CA VAL A 108 1.88 -10.03 -2.68
C VAL A 108 1.53 -9.10 -3.85
N ALA A 109 0.75 -8.05 -3.61
CA ALA A 109 0.34 -7.11 -4.66
C ALA A 109 1.54 -6.40 -5.30
N LEU A 110 2.49 -5.89 -4.51
CA LEU A 110 3.68 -5.23 -5.05
C LEU A 110 4.57 -6.22 -5.84
N THR A 111 4.64 -7.49 -5.41
CA THR A 111 5.39 -8.53 -6.13
C THR A 111 4.76 -8.82 -7.48
N ILE A 112 3.44 -9.06 -7.53
CA ILE A 112 2.69 -9.27 -8.78
C ILE A 112 2.87 -8.08 -9.71
N SER A 113 2.67 -6.86 -9.21
CA SER A 113 2.79 -5.66 -10.04
C SER A 113 4.18 -5.52 -10.64
N SER A 114 5.24 -5.74 -9.84
CA SER A 114 6.63 -5.65 -10.30
C SER A 114 6.99 -6.71 -11.34
N LEU A 115 6.39 -7.91 -11.25
CA LEU A 115 6.62 -9.02 -12.18
C LEU A 115 5.69 -9.01 -13.40
N SER A 116 4.65 -8.17 -13.39
CA SER A 116 3.63 -8.11 -14.44
C SER A 116 4.10 -7.53 -15.78
N HIS A 117 5.35 -7.05 -15.85
CA HIS A 117 5.92 -6.42 -17.04
C HIS A 117 5.08 -5.24 -17.60
N GLY A 118 4.48 -4.44 -16.71
CA GLY A 118 3.66 -3.28 -17.09
C GLY A 118 2.22 -3.61 -17.49
N SER A 119 1.76 -4.84 -17.24
CA SER A 119 0.35 -5.20 -17.42
C SER A 119 -0.50 -4.91 -16.18
N ASN A 120 0.08 -4.88 -14.97
CA ASN A 120 -0.62 -4.63 -13.73
C ASN A 120 0.15 -3.68 -12.80
N PHE A 121 -0.53 -2.65 -12.31
CA PHE A 121 0.06 -1.65 -11.42
C PHE A 121 -0.65 -1.64 -10.08
N SER A 122 0.12 -1.73 -9.00
CA SER A 122 -0.27 -1.20 -7.69
C SER A 122 0.09 0.29 -7.60
N LEU A 123 -0.53 1.03 -6.68
CA LEU A 123 -0.19 2.44 -6.44
C LEU A 123 1.33 2.60 -6.20
N GLU A 124 1.92 1.75 -5.36
CA GLU A 124 3.34 1.76 -5.01
C GLU A 124 4.29 1.47 -6.19
N ASN A 125 3.78 0.85 -7.25
CA ASN A 125 4.53 0.58 -8.47
C ASN A 125 4.25 1.59 -9.60
N THR A 126 3.44 2.62 -9.34
CA THR A 126 3.34 3.82 -10.21
C THR A 126 4.41 4.85 -9.85
N LEU A 127 4.64 5.84 -10.72
CA LEU A 127 5.56 6.96 -10.43
C LEU A 127 5.22 7.67 -9.11
N LEU A 128 3.92 7.92 -8.87
CA LEU A 128 3.42 8.59 -7.67
C LEU A 128 3.77 7.81 -6.40
N GLY A 129 3.38 6.54 -6.32
CA GLY A 129 3.63 5.72 -5.13
C GLY A 129 5.10 5.36 -4.97
N TYR A 130 5.78 4.91 -6.03
CA TYR A 130 7.18 4.47 -5.99
C TYR A 130 8.11 5.53 -5.39
N THR A 131 7.88 6.78 -5.78
CA THR A 131 8.71 7.91 -5.36
C THR A 131 8.80 8.08 -3.85
N VAL A 132 7.74 7.72 -3.10
CA VAL A 132 7.68 7.91 -1.64
C VAL A 132 7.35 6.65 -0.84
N ASN A 133 7.15 5.49 -1.49
CA ASN A 133 6.80 4.25 -0.82
C ASN A 133 7.85 3.86 0.24
N GLY A 134 7.38 3.60 1.46
CA GLY A 134 8.23 3.24 2.60
C GLY A 134 9.05 4.38 3.21
N LEU A 135 8.82 5.63 2.79
CA LEU A 135 9.42 6.81 3.42
C LEU A 135 8.51 7.36 4.51
N THR A 136 9.10 8.10 5.44
CA THR A 136 8.40 8.91 6.45
C THR A 136 8.78 10.37 6.23
N TRP A 137 7.82 11.29 6.36
CA TRP A 137 8.07 12.72 6.25
C TRP A 137 7.07 13.51 7.08
N CYS A 138 7.51 14.63 7.63
CA CYS A 138 6.64 15.60 8.28
C CYS A 138 7.36 16.94 8.48
N GLY A 139 6.56 17.99 8.70
CA GLY A 139 7.04 19.32 9.02
C GLY A 139 7.31 19.53 10.50
N LYS A 140 7.93 20.66 10.80
CA LYS A 140 7.83 21.33 12.10
C LYS A 140 7.69 22.82 11.87
N GLU A 141 6.90 23.49 12.69
CA GLU A 141 6.77 24.94 12.66
C GLU A 141 8.09 25.59 13.15
N THR A 142 8.92 26.05 12.21
CA THR A 142 10.20 26.69 12.49
C THR A 142 10.49 27.75 11.44
N VAL A 143 11.14 28.85 11.85
CA VAL A 143 11.63 29.89 10.94
C VAL A 143 13.02 29.58 10.37
N ASN A 144 13.72 28.58 10.93
CA ASN A 144 15.08 28.20 10.55
C ASN A 144 15.13 26.78 9.99
N GLY A 145 16.09 26.53 9.09
CA GLY A 145 16.32 25.21 8.49
C GLY A 145 15.41 24.93 7.29
N ASP A 146 15.34 23.67 6.89
CA ASP A 146 14.52 23.20 5.76
C ASP A 146 13.04 22.97 6.13
N GLY A 147 12.66 23.20 7.39
CA GLY A 147 11.30 23.00 7.87
C GLY A 147 10.87 21.55 8.03
N ILE A 148 11.80 20.60 7.86
CA ILE A 148 11.55 19.16 7.97
C ILE A 148 11.88 18.68 9.38
N ASN A 149 11.01 17.83 9.93
CA ASN A 149 11.20 17.25 11.25
C ASN A 149 11.76 15.84 11.13
N TYR A 150 13.07 15.70 11.41
CA TYR A 150 13.79 14.42 11.41
C TYR A 150 13.74 13.70 12.77
N ASP A 151 13.15 14.32 13.79
CA ASP A 151 13.13 13.80 15.16
C ASP A 151 11.87 12.97 15.42
N ASN A 152 10.69 13.51 15.09
CA ASN A 152 9.42 12.84 15.35
C ASN A 152 8.32 13.23 14.37
N CYS A 153 7.69 12.25 13.72
CA CYS A 153 6.50 12.43 12.89
C CYS A 153 5.29 11.73 13.50
N PRO A 154 4.07 12.29 13.37
CA PRO A 154 2.87 11.56 13.75
C PRO A 154 2.75 10.28 12.94
N SER A 155 2.24 9.21 13.56
CA SER A 155 1.89 8.01 12.79
C SER A 155 0.74 8.31 11.84
N PHE A 156 0.59 7.47 10.82
CA PHE A 156 -0.47 7.56 9.84
C PHE A 156 -1.86 7.65 10.50
N ASP A 157 -2.10 6.83 11.53
CA ASP A 157 -3.35 6.64 12.26
C ASP A 157 -3.33 7.21 13.69
N ASP A 158 -2.46 8.20 13.97
CA ASP A 158 -2.34 8.78 15.31
C ASP A 158 -3.70 9.39 15.74
N PRO A 159 -4.34 8.86 16.81
CA PRO A 159 -5.66 9.32 17.24
C PRO A 159 -5.65 10.75 17.79
N ASN A 160 -4.48 11.30 18.13
CA ASN A 160 -4.32 12.68 18.60
C ASN A 160 -4.01 13.65 17.45
N CYS A 161 -3.88 13.13 16.22
CA CYS A 161 -3.50 13.89 15.05
C CYS A 161 -4.67 13.94 14.07
N ARG A 162 -5.42 15.04 14.08
CA ARG A 162 -6.67 15.16 13.29
C ARG A 162 -6.45 14.96 11.79
N SER A 163 -5.35 15.50 11.26
CA SER A 163 -5.01 15.44 9.83
C SER A 163 -3.52 15.22 9.66
N SER A 164 -3.08 13.98 9.87
CA SER A 164 -1.67 13.62 9.70
C SER A 164 -1.23 13.78 8.25
N VAL A 165 -0.05 14.37 8.04
CA VAL A 165 0.54 14.59 6.70
C VAL A 165 0.60 13.31 5.86
N SER A 166 0.91 12.17 6.49
CA SER A 166 0.97 10.87 5.82
C SER A 166 -0.42 10.40 5.39
N SER A 167 -1.44 10.57 6.25
CA SER A 167 -2.82 10.21 5.92
C SER A 167 -3.37 11.03 4.77
N VAL A 168 -3.13 12.33 4.77
CA VAL A 168 -3.55 13.21 3.67
C VAL A 168 -2.86 12.81 2.35
N PHE A 169 -1.55 12.58 2.36
CA PHE A 169 -0.84 12.18 1.15
C PHE A 169 -1.40 10.88 0.56
N TRP A 170 -1.51 9.82 1.36
CA TRP A 170 -1.97 8.53 0.87
C TRP A 170 -3.44 8.56 0.44
N THR A 171 -4.27 9.40 1.08
CA THR A 171 -5.65 9.67 0.62
C THR A 171 -5.66 10.25 -0.80
N GLU A 172 -4.88 11.30 -1.04
CA GLU A 172 -4.84 11.95 -2.36
C GLU A 172 -4.20 11.04 -3.42
N ALA A 173 -3.17 10.27 -3.05
CA ALA A 173 -2.52 9.32 -3.94
C ALA A 173 -3.45 8.15 -4.33
N SER A 174 -4.13 7.52 -3.36
CA SER A 174 -5.13 6.47 -3.60
C SER A 174 -6.29 6.96 -4.46
N LYS A 175 -6.80 8.17 -4.18
CA LYS A 175 -7.84 8.80 -5.00
C LYS A 175 -7.38 9.02 -6.44
N THR A 176 -6.20 9.63 -6.61
CA THR A 176 -5.62 9.91 -7.94
C THR A 176 -5.39 8.63 -8.73
N PHE A 177 -4.94 7.57 -8.06
CA PHE A 177 -4.75 6.26 -8.67
C PHE A 177 -6.07 5.61 -9.09
N ALA A 178 -7.08 5.60 -8.22
CA ALA A 178 -8.40 5.05 -8.54
C ALA A 178 -9.08 5.76 -9.73
N MET A 179 -8.91 7.08 -9.83
CA MET A 179 -9.48 7.87 -10.93
C MET A 179 -8.84 7.57 -12.30
N GLN A 180 -7.64 6.98 -12.35
CA GLN A 180 -6.95 6.59 -13.58
C GLN A 180 -7.38 5.21 -14.10
N ALA A 181 -8.07 4.41 -13.28
CA ALA A 181 -8.45 3.05 -13.61
C ALA A 181 -9.46 2.97 -14.77
N THR A 182 -9.33 1.97 -15.63
CA THR A 182 -10.27 1.69 -16.71
C THR A 182 -10.41 0.18 -16.95
N GLY A 183 -11.57 -0.27 -17.41
CA GLY A 183 -11.86 -1.67 -17.65
C GLY A 183 -12.18 -2.43 -16.36
N SER A 184 -11.53 -3.57 -16.15
CA SER A 184 -11.54 -4.29 -14.87
C SER A 184 -10.45 -3.78 -13.93
N VAL A 185 -10.70 -3.88 -12.63
CA VAL A 185 -9.70 -3.65 -11.60
C VAL A 185 -9.64 -4.85 -10.67
N ASP A 186 -8.46 -5.12 -10.12
CA ASP A 186 -8.26 -6.19 -9.15
C ASP A 186 -8.17 -5.61 -7.73
N VAL A 187 -8.68 -6.33 -6.74
CA VAL A 187 -8.44 -6.00 -5.32
C VAL A 187 -8.01 -7.25 -4.56
N PHE A 188 -6.82 -7.16 -3.97
CA PHE A 188 -6.21 -8.24 -3.20
C PHE A 188 -6.50 -8.03 -1.71
N LEU A 189 -7.18 -8.97 -1.06
CA LEU A 189 -7.63 -8.84 0.34
C LEU A 189 -7.08 -9.98 1.19
N ASN A 190 -6.85 -9.71 2.48
CA ASN A 190 -6.37 -10.71 3.41
C ASN A 190 -7.54 -11.46 4.08
N GLY A 191 -7.85 -12.66 3.58
CA GLY A 191 -8.85 -13.58 4.14
C GLY A 191 -8.50 -14.14 5.53
N SER A 192 -7.27 -13.92 6.00
CA SER A 192 -6.81 -14.30 7.35
C SER A 192 -6.79 -13.16 8.36
N ASP A 193 -7.17 -11.92 8.00
CA ASP A 193 -7.26 -10.82 8.97
C ASP A 193 -8.43 -11.09 9.94
N PRO A 194 -8.21 -11.14 11.27
CA PRO A 194 -9.26 -11.41 12.24
C PRO A 194 -10.37 -10.35 12.29
N ARG A 195 -10.16 -9.18 11.67
CA ARG A 195 -11.17 -8.12 11.53
C ARG A 195 -11.99 -8.25 10.24
N GLY A 196 -11.70 -9.26 9.41
CA GLY A 196 -12.28 -9.48 8.08
C GLY A 196 -11.42 -8.93 6.95
N ALA A 197 -11.57 -9.53 5.77
CA ALA A 197 -10.83 -9.21 4.56
C ALA A 197 -11.16 -7.82 4.01
N PHE A 198 -12.44 -7.44 4.02
CA PHE A 198 -12.92 -6.11 3.67
C PHE A 198 -13.24 -5.29 4.93
N ARG A 199 -12.40 -4.30 5.20
CA ARG A 199 -12.59 -3.37 6.33
C ARG A 199 -13.26 -2.09 5.84
N GLU A 200 -14.42 -1.75 6.41
CA GLU A 200 -15.20 -0.58 5.98
C GLU A 200 -14.47 0.77 6.15
N ASN A 201 -13.49 0.82 7.05
CA ASN A 201 -12.65 1.99 7.29
C ASN A 201 -11.29 1.94 6.56
N SER A 202 -11.09 0.99 5.63
CA SER A 202 -9.88 0.92 4.80
C SER A 202 -9.86 1.99 3.71
N PHE A 203 -8.66 2.29 3.19
CA PHE A 203 -8.52 3.13 2.00
C PHE A 203 -9.32 2.61 0.81
N PHE A 204 -9.28 1.30 0.57
CA PHE A 204 -10.04 0.71 -0.51
C PHE A 204 -11.54 1.01 -0.37
N ALA A 205 -12.09 0.82 0.83
CA ALA A 205 -13.51 1.04 1.09
C ALA A 205 -13.93 2.53 1.05
N THR A 206 -13.09 3.44 1.56
CA THR A 206 -13.47 4.83 1.83
C THR A 206 -12.97 5.82 0.78
N VAL A 207 -11.92 5.47 0.03
CA VAL A 207 -11.26 6.35 -0.93
C VAL A 207 -11.26 5.72 -2.31
N GLU A 208 -10.72 4.52 -2.48
CA GLU A 208 -10.44 3.99 -3.82
C GLU A 208 -11.71 3.54 -4.54
N LEU A 209 -12.48 2.60 -3.94
CA LEU A 209 -13.74 2.09 -4.52
C LEU A 209 -14.74 3.22 -4.82
N PRO A 210 -14.95 4.23 -3.94
CA PRO A 210 -15.82 5.37 -4.24
C PRO A 210 -15.33 6.27 -5.39
N ASN A 211 -14.03 6.33 -5.67
CA ASN A 211 -13.44 7.18 -6.71
C ASN A 211 -13.16 6.46 -8.04
N LEU A 212 -13.48 5.16 -8.14
CA LEU A 212 -13.55 4.48 -9.44
C LEU A 212 -14.61 5.15 -10.32
N ASN A 213 -14.22 5.55 -11.53
CA ASN A 213 -15.13 6.11 -12.52
C ASN A 213 -15.98 5.00 -13.14
N THR A 214 -17.23 4.87 -12.72
CA THR A 214 -18.15 3.80 -13.16
C THR A 214 -18.51 3.86 -14.64
N ALA A 215 -18.20 4.96 -15.34
CA ALA A 215 -18.33 5.04 -16.80
C ALA A 215 -17.15 4.37 -17.53
N LEU A 216 -16.02 4.19 -16.86
CA LEU A 216 -14.78 3.62 -17.42
C LEU A 216 -14.42 2.28 -16.80
N VAL A 217 -14.82 2.03 -15.55
CA VAL A 217 -14.61 0.78 -14.81
C VAL A 217 -15.94 0.04 -14.73
N ASN A 218 -15.95 -1.20 -15.21
CA ASN A 218 -17.18 -2.01 -15.28
C ASN A 218 -17.11 -3.27 -14.42
N ARG A 219 -15.93 -3.64 -13.90
CA ARG A 219 -15.74 -4.86 -13.11
C ARG A 219 -14.69 -4.70 -12.02
N VAL A 220 -14.95 -5.29 -10.86
CA VAL A 220 -13.98 -5.46 -9.77
C VAL A 220 -13.75 -6.96 -9.54
N ASN A 221 -12.54 -7.45 -9.81
CA ASN A 221 -12.15 -8.81 -9.48
C ASN A 221 -11.63 -8.84 -8.03
N ILE A 222 -12.24 -9.66 -7.18
CA ILE A 222 -11.88 -9.78 -5.75
C ILE A 222 -10.97 -11.00 -5.60
N ILE A 223 -9.76 -10.80 -5.07
CA ILE A 223 -8.81 -11.87 -4.80
C ILE A 223 -8.65 -11.98 -3.29
N VAL A 224 -9.15 -13.06 -2.70
CA VAL A 224 -9.06 -13.31 -1.26
C VAL A 224 -7.89 -14.24 -0.99
N ILE A 225 -6.87 -13.74 -0.28
CA ILE A 225 -5.65 -14.47 0.04
C ILE A 225 -5.64 -14.84 1.51
N HIS A 226 -5.44 -16.13 1.78
CA HIS A 226 -5.18 -16.64 3.12
C HIS A 226 -3.68 -16.75 3.34
N ASN A 227 -3.24 -16.33 4.53
CA ASN A 227 -1.87 -16.51 4.95
C ASN A 227 -1.57 -18.01 5.07
N LEU A 228 -0.36 -18.43 4.70
CA LEU A 228 0.14 -19.78 5.00
C LEU A 228 0.04 -20.07 6.51
N TYR A 229 -0.54 -21.21 6.90
CA TYR A 229 -0.88 -21.55 8.29
C TYR A 229 -1.80 -20.56 9.02
N GLY A 230 -2.36 -19.58 8.32
CA GLY A 230 -3.27 -18.59 8.89
C GLY A 230 -4.67 -19.16 9.10
N PRO A 231 -5.48 -18.52 9.95
CA PRO A 231 -6.89 -18.82 10.01
C PRO A 231 -7.58 -18.44 8.69
N VAL A 232 -8.60 -19.19 8.31
CA VAL A 232 -9.54 -18.82 7.24
C VAL A 232 -10.68 -18.06 7.91
N ILE A 233 -10.69 -16.73 7.78
CA ILE A 233 -11.67 -15.84 8.42
C ILE A 233 -12.79 -15.49 7.43
N ASP A 234 -12.42 -15.00 6.25
CA ASP A 234 -13.34 -14.65 5.17
C ASP A 234 -12.91 -15.34 3.88
N THR A 235 -13.87 -15.90 3.17
CA THR A 235 -13.71 -16.46 1.81
C THR A 235 -14.66 -15.77 0.84
N CYS A 236 -14.57 -16.10 -0.45
CA CYS A 236 -15.56 -15.66 -1.42
C CYS A 236 -16.98 -16.06 -1.01
N GLY A 237 -17.89 -15.07 -1.00
CA GLY A 237 -19.29 -15.26 -0.63
C GLY A 237 -19.56 -15.41 0.87
N THR A 238 -18.59 -15.15 1.74
CA THR A 238 -18.78 -15.18 3.19
C THR A 238 -18.35 -13.86 3.86
N GLY A 239 -18.81 -13.67 5.11
CA GLY A 239 -18.43 -12.57 6.00
C GLY A 239 -18.35 -11.19 5.33
N THR A 240 -17.20 -10.52 5.44
CA THR A 240 -17.08 -9.14 4.95
C THR A 240 -17.01 -9.03 3.42
N ILE A 241 -16.69 -10.13 2.71
CA ILE A 241 -16.67 -10.16 1.25
C ILE A 241 -18.08 -9.96 0.66
N LEU A 242 -19.13 -10.49 1.31
CA LEU A 242 -20.53 -10.20 0.91
C LEU A 242 -20.84 -8.70 0.97
N THR A 243 -20.28 -7.99 1.95
CA THR A 243 -20.47 -6.54 2.06
C THR A 243 -19.78 -5.80 0.92
N LEU A 244 -18.58 -6.23 0.55
CA LEU A 244 -17.87 -5.68 -0.60
C LEU A 244 -18.63 -5.94 -1.91
N GLN A 245 -19.10 -7.17 -2.13
CA GLN A 245 -19.90 -7.53 -3.31
C GLN A 245 -21.12 -6.62 -3.46
N SER A 246 -21.90 -6.45 -2.39
CA SER A 246 -23.05 -5.52 -2.37
C SER A 246 -22.63 -4.08 -2.71
N ARG A 247 -21.52 -3.57 -2.16
CA ARG A 247 -21.05 -2.21 -2.45
C ARG A 247 -20.60 -2.01 -3.90
N ILE A 248 -20.06 -3.06 -4.53
CA ILE A 248 -19.68 -3.03 -5.95
C ILE A 248 -20.96 -3.02 -6.82
N GLU A 249 -21.92 -3.89 -6.51
CA GLU A 249 -23.22 -3.96 -7.20
C GLU A 249 -24.02 -2.66 -7.08
N ASP A 250 -24.05 -2.04 -5.89
CA ASP A 250 -24.73 -0.76 -5.64
C ASP A 250 -24.15 0.39 -6.48
N ARG A 251 -22.89 0.25 -6.92
CA ARG A 251 -22.22 1.20 -7.84
C ARG A 251 -22.41 0.84 -9.31
N GLY A 252 -23.14 -0.22 -9.63
CA GLY A 252 -23.45 -0.65 -10.99
C GLY A 252 -22.28 -1.31 -11.72
N MET A 253 -21.32 -1.89 -10.99
CA MET A 253 -20.20 -2.63 -11.56
C MET A 253 -20.41 -4.13 -11.34
N ASP A 254 -19.90 -4.95 -12.26
CA ASP A 254 -19.80 -6.40 -12.08
C ASP A 254 -18.72 -6.73 -11.04
N TRP A 255 -18.75 -7.95 -10.51
CA TRP A 255 -17.66 -8.49 -9.72
C TRP A 255 -17.41 -9.97 -10.00
N SER A 256 -16.18 -10.41 -9.74
CA SER A 256 -15.81 -11.82 -9.56
C SER A 256 -15.10 -11.99 -8.23
N CYS A 257 -14.96 -13.22 -7.74
CA CYS A 257 -14.23 -13.50 -6.52
C CYS A 257 -13.53 -14.85 -6.62
N ASP A 258 -12.22 -14.85 -6.33
CA ASP A 258 -11.38 -16.04 -6.31
C ASP A 258 -10.62 -16.14 -4.98
N ASP A 259 -10.72 -17.31 -4.33
CA ASP A 259 -9.95 -17.64 -3.13
C ASP A 259 -8.61 -18.29 -3.53
N ASP A 260 -7.52 -17.77 -2.98
CA ASP A 260 -6.15 -18.31 -3.11
C ASP A 260 -5.71 -18.70 -4.54
N PRO A 261 -5.71 -17.78 -5.53
CA PRO A 261 -5.13 -18.06 -6.83
C PRO A 261 -3.68 -18.57 -6.72
N GLU A 262 -3.29 -19.50 -7.60
CA GLU A 262 -2.04 -20.24 -7.52
C GLU A 262 -0.81 -19.30 -7.45
N GLU A 263 -0.82 -18.22 -8.23
CA GLU A 263 0.22 -17.21 -8.26
C GLU A 263 0.43 -16.51 -6.90
N THR A 264 -0.64 -16.29 -6.14
CA THR A 264 -0.56 -15.66 -4.82
C THR A 264 0.10 -16.62 -3.82
N LYS A 265 -0.24 -17.91 -3.90
CA LYS A 265 0.37 -18.95 -3.09
C LYS A 265 1.85 -19.12 -3.41
N ILE A 266 2.23 -19.13 -4.69
CA ILE A 266 3.64 -19.20 -5.11
C ILE A 266 4.43 -18.04 -4.48
N ILE A 267 3.90 -16.82 -4.52
CA ILE A 267 4.56 -15.65 -3.93
C ILE A 267 4.72 -15.79 -2.41
N GLN A 268 3.68 -16.25 -1.71
CA GLN A 268 3.79 -16.53 -0.27
C GLN A 268 4.86 -17.59 0.01
N CYS A 269 4.97 -18.62 -0.82
CA CYS A 269 5.98 -19.66 -0.69
C CYS A 269 7.41 -19.17 -0.95
N LEU A 270 7.62 -18.10 -1.74
CA LEU A 270 8.94 -17.47 -1.86
C LEU A 270 9.39 -16.81 -0.54
N GLN A 271 8.45 -16.33 0.26
CA GLN A 271 8.72 -15.71 1.55
C GLN A 271 8.84 -16.75 2.68
N TYR A 272 8.05 -17.82 2.61
CA TYR A 272 7.98 -18.88 3.61
C TYR A 272 8.17 -20.28 2.99
N PRO A 273 9.36 -20.58 2.42
CA PRO A 273 9.60 -21.76 1.59
C PRO A 273 9.52 -23.09 2.32
N HIS A 274 9.58 -23.09 3.65
CA HIS A 274 9.50 -24.28 4.49
C HIS A 274 8.09 -24.57 5.02
N SER A 275 7.08 -23.84 4.52
CA SER A 275 5.70 -24.15 4.82
C SER A 275 5.27 -25.44 4.11
N TYR A 276 4.44 -26.23 4.76
CA TYR A 276 3.94 -27.52 4.30
C TYR A 276 3.18 -27.36 2.98
N GLU A 277 2.39 -26.28 2.88
CA GLU A 277 1.64 -25.91 1.69
C GLU A 277 2.53 -25.54 0.50
N CYS A 278 3.83 -25.34 0.74
CA CYS A 278 4.85 -24.99 -0.24
C CYS A 278 5.77 -26.17 -0.60
N GLU A 279 5.53 -27.36 -0.05
CA GLU A 279 6.28 -28.56 -0.42
C GLU A 279 6.03 -28.92 -1.89
N LEU A 280 7.08 -28.78 -2.71
CA LEU A 280 7.05 -29.18 -4.11
C LEU A 280 7.12 -30.71 -4.20
N GLY A 281 6.02 -31.35 -4.61
CA GLY A 281 6.02 -32.76 -5.04
C GLY A 281 5.24 -33.77 -4.21
N ASN A 282 4.34 -33.36 -3.31
CA ASN A 282 3.42 -34.29 -2.63
C ASN A 282 2.00 -34.27 -3.24
N GLN A 283 1.90 -34.43 -4.56
CA GLN A 283 0.67 -34.92 -5.19
C GLN A 283 0.86 -36.40 -5.52
N ASN A 284 0.44 -37.26 -4.58
CA ASN A 284 0.21 -38.69 -4.85
C ASN A 284 -1.14 -38.87 -5.53
#